data_AF-A0A497RRM5-F1
#
_entry.id   AF-A0A497RRM5-F1
#
_cell.length_a   1.000
_cell.length_b   1.000
_cell.length_c   1.000
_cell.angle_alpha   90.00
_cell.angle_beta   90.00
_cell.angle_gamma   90.00
#
_symmetry.space_group_name_H-M   'P 1'
#
loop_
_entity.id
_entity.type
_entity.pdbx_description
1 polymer ?
#
loop_
_entity_poly.entity_id
_entity_poly.type
_entity_poly.pdbx_seq_one_letter_code
_entity_poly.pdbx_strand_id
1 'polypeptide(L)'
;MDKYIIKGTKKLLSLARTKIRLAEESETIECRPKPLPLVKLLSGKEINTVADAKQYREDLLRGIDFSNSRDVASTVLQSMDIIEGVKYKFEPEEFLANIDEKEMRSIEREAREKSLPVNLLLMTKTAPEGLNIFIGYKRPEGTTFLSAVPTTLSHFLNFAFNSDYLSQNLKLKNIRSFLGHRTLILNAIHFSLGEFGAELRDET
;
A
#
# COMPACT_ATOMS: atom_id res chain seq x y z
N MET A 1 -10.10 17.62 -6.96
CA MET A 1 -9.82 16.18 -6.93
C MET A 1 -11.06 15.38 -7.27
N ASP A 2 -10.93 14.22 -7.90
CA ASP A 2 -12.05 13.35 -8.25
C ASP A 2 -12.83 12.87 -6.99
N LYS A 3 -14.17 12.87 -7.07
CA LYS A 3 -15.06 12.57 -5.94
C LYS A 3 -14.91 11.13 -5.43
N TYR A 4 -14.55 10.18 -6.29
CA TYR A 4 -14.35 8.78 -5.93
C TYR A 4 -13.03 8.59 -5.19
N ILE A 5 -12.00 9.36 -5.53
CA ILE A 5 -10.73 9.38 -4.77
C ILE A 5 -10.97 9.88 -3.34
N ILE A 6 -11.66 11.02 -3.18
CA ILE A 6 -12.02 11.57 -1.86
C ILE A 6 -12.80 10.54 -1.04
N LYS A 7 -13.81 9.89 -1.63
CA LYS A 7 -14.61 8.85 -0.98
C LYS A 7 -13.77 7.62 -0.63
N GLY A 8 -12.83 7.24 -1.49
CA GLY A 8 -11.87 6.17 -1.27
C GLY A 8 -10.98 6.42 -0.07
N THR A 9 -10.36 7.59 0.01
CA THR A 9 -9.51 8.00 1.13
C THR A 9 -10.29 8.02 2.45
N LYS A 10 -11.52 8.56 2.45
CA LYS A 10 -12.39 8.51 3.64
C LYS A 10 -12.74 7.09 4.07
N LYS A 11 -13.01 6.19 3.11
CA LYS A 11 -13.24 4.77 3.40
C LYS A 11 -12.01 4.10 3.99
N LEU A 12 -10.82 4.42 3.49
CA LEU A 12 -9.57 3.86 3.99
C LEU A 12 -9.28 4.34 5.43
N LEU A 13 -9.47 5.64 5.72
CA LEU A 13 -9.38 6.17 7.08
C LEU A 13 -10.40 5.56 8.04
N SER A 14 -11.59 5.22 7.55
CA SER A 14 -12.60 4.48 8.34
C SER A 14 -12.18 3.02 8.56
N LEU A 15 -11.57 2.39 7.56
CA LEU A 15 -11.04 1.03 7.68
C LEU A 15 -9.91 0.99 8.71
N ALA A 16 -8.98 1.95 8.69
CA ALA A 16 -7.93 2.09 9.69
C ALA A 16 -8.49 2.16 11.12
N ARG A 17 -9.53 3.00 11.34
CA ARG A 17 -10.24 3.04 12.62
C ARG A 17 -10.79 1.68 13.04
N THR A 18 -11.41 0.96 12.12
CA THR A 18 -11.94 -0.38 12.40
C THR A 18 -10.84 -1.37 12.75
N LYS A 19 -9.70 -1.35 12.04
CA LYS A 19 -8.57 -2.26 12.31
C LYS A 19 -7.87 -1.94 13.62
N ILE A 20 -7.72 -0.66 13.98
CA ILE A 20 -7.22 -0.24 15.29
C ILE A 20 -8.12 -0.76 16.41
N ARG A 21 -9.44 -0.61 16.29
CA ARG A 21 -10.39 -1.14 17.30
C ARG A 21 -10.27 -2.66 17.44
N LEU A 22 -10.18 -3.40 16.33
CA LEU A 22 -9.99 -4.86 16.38
C LEU A 22 -8.63 -5.24 17.00
N ALA A 23 -7.60 -4.42 16.79
CA ALA A 23 -6.29 -4.60 17.41
C ALA A 23 -6.38 -4.43 18.94
N GLU A 24 -7.09 -3.40 19.41
CA GLU A 24 -7.39 -3.17 20.84
C GLU A 24 -8.18 -4.35 21.43
N GLU A 25 -9.23 -4.82 20.73
CA GLU A 25 -10.05 -5.99 21.12
C GLU A 25 -9.26 -7.30 21.16
N SER A 26 -8.17 -7.39 20.39
CA SER A 26 -7.28 -8.54 20.32
C SER A 26 -5.99 -8.36 21.15
N GLU A 27 -5.96 -7.39 22.06
CA GLU A 27 -4.82 -7.11 22.95
C GLU A 27 -3.50 -6.92 22.18
N THR A 28 -3.57 -6.26 21.04
CA THR A 28 -2.41 -5.80 20.27
C THR A 28 -1.94 -4.48 20.85
N ILE A 29 -0.69 -4.44 21.33
CA ILE A 29 -0.12 -3.23 21.95
C ILE A 29 0.79 -2.51 20.95
N GLU A 30 1.72 -3.25 20.36
CA GLU A 30 2.73 -2.70 19.45
C GLU A 30 2.27 -2.77 18.00
N CYS A 31 2.73 -1.83 17.19
CA CYS A 31 2.66 -1.96 15.74
C CYS A 31 3.73 -2.96 15.25
N ARG A 32 3.49 -3.57 14.08
CA ARG A 32 4.48 -4.38 13.39
C ARG A 32 4.60 -3.98 11.91
N PRO A 33 5.76 -3.47 11.46
CA PRO A 33 6.96 -3.16 12.24
C PRO A 33 6.75 -1.94 13.16
N LYS A 34 7.73 -1.69 14.04
CA LYS A 34 7.79 -0.53 14.94
C LYS A 34 9.14 0.20 14.72
N PRO A 35 9.16 1.46 14.26
CA PRO A 35 8.01 2.28 13.87
C PRO A 35 7.37 1.85 12.53
N LEU A 36 6.15 2.33 12.27
CA LEU A 36 5.49 2.22 10.97
C LEU A 36 6.30 2.94 9.86
N PRO A 37 6.74 2.23 8.82
CA PRO A 37 7.82 2.68 7.95
C PRO A 37 7.40 3.77 6.97
N LEU A 38 6.23 3.66 6.34
CA LEU A 38 5.74 4.69 5.43
C LEU A 38 5.33 5.95 6.19
N VAL A 39 4.76 5.80 7.39
CA VAL A 39 4.49 6.97 8.25
C VAL A 39 5.78 7.70 8.58
N LYS A 40 6.82 6.98 9.03
CA LYS A 40 8.14 7.55 9.32
C LYS A 40 8.76 8.19 8.08
N LEU A 41 8.68 7.52 6.94
CA LEU A 41 9.25 8.00 5.68
C LEU A 41 8.56 9.27 5.16
N LEU A 42 7.23 9.36 5.25
CA LEU A 42 6.45 10.44 4.64
C LEU A 42 6.21 11.64 5.56
N SER A 43 6.20 11.42 6.88
CA SER A 43 5.90 12.47 7.87
C SER A 43 7.00 12.69 8.91
N GLY A 44 8.00 11.81 8.98
CA GLY A 44 9.03 11.83 10.03
C GLY A 44 8.53 11.37 11.41
N LYS A 45 7.24 11.07 11.59
CA LYS A 45 6.70 10.62 12.88
C LYS A 45 6.98 9.13 13.11
N GLU A 46 7.32 8.78 14.35
CA GLU A 46 7.50 7.40 14.78
C GLU A 46 6.24 6.88 15.45
N ILE A 47 5.54 5.95 14.80
CA ILE A 47 4.34 5.30 15.33
C ILE A 47 4.71 3.90 15.75
N ASN A 48 4.75 3.64 17.06
CA ASN A 48 5.27 2.38 17.62
C ASN A 48 4.17 1.51 18.22
N THR A 49 3.06 2.10 18.66
CA THR A 49 1.96 1.41 19.36
C THR A 49 0.62 1.60 18.66
N VAL A 50 -0.34 0.73 18.96
CA VAL A 50 -1.74 0.86 18.52
C VAL A 50 -2.35 2.17 19.00
N ALA A 51 -1.97 2.64 20.20
CA ALA A 51 -2.40 3.93 20.74
C ALA A 51 -1.85 5.11 19.90
N ASP A 52 -0.57 5.08 19.52
CA ASP A 52 0.02 6.07 18.61
C ASP A 52 -0.69 6.08 17.26
N ALA A 53 -0.97 4.90 16.72
CA ALA A 53 -1.67 4.74 15.45
C ALA A 53 -3.08 5.34 15.49
N LYS A 54 -3.80 5.15 16.60
CA LYS A 54 -5.11 5.76 16.86
C LYS A 54 -5.05 7.28 16.84
N GLN A 55 -4.13 7.86 17.61
CA GLN A 55 -3.96 9.31 17.67
C GLN A 55 -3.54 9.87 16.30
N TYR A 56 -2.58 9.23 15.64
CA TYR A 56 -2.07 9.68 14.36
C TYR A 56 -3.10 9.61 13.23
N ARG A 57 -3.98 8.59 13.25
CA ARG A 57 -5.12 8.52 12.32
C ARG A 57 -6.06 9.72 12.46
N GLU A 58 -6.31 10.21 13.68
CA GLU A 58 -7.12 11.41 13.90
C GLU A 58 -6.40 12.68 13.41
N ASP A 59 -5.08 12.74 13.53
CA ASP A 59 -4.28 13.83 12.96
C ASP A 59 -4.39 13.84 11.42
N LEU A 60 -4.27 12.68 10.77
CA LEU A 60 -4.45 12.55 9.32
C LEU A 60 -5.86 13.01 8.88
N LEU A 61 -6.90 12.60 9.60
CA LEU A 61 -8.28 13.00 9.27
C LEU A 61 -8.47 14.52 9.38
N ARG A 62 -7.87 15.17 10.40
CA ARG A 62 -8.00 16.61 10.62
C ARG A 62 -7.13 17.45 9.69
N GLY A 63 -5.97 16.91 9.31
CA GLY A 63 -4.95 17.63 8.54
C GLY A 63 -5.09 17.53 7.02
N ILE A 64 -5.84 16.56 6.50
CA ILE A 64 -5.91 16.30 5.06
C ILE A 64 -6.59 17.44 4.27
N ASP A 65 -5.88 17.97 3.27
CA ASP A 65 -6.38 18.89 2.26
C ASP A 65 -6.79 18.13 0.99
N PHE A 66 -8.10 17.92 0.83
CA PHE A 66 -8.67 17.26 -0.35
C PHE A 66 -8.56 18.06 -1.66
N SER A 67 -8.01 19.26 -1.65
CA SER A 67 -7.66 20.00 -2.87
C SER A 67 -6.25 19.66 -3.37
N ASN A 68 -5.37 19.16 -2.49
CA ASN A 68 -3.98 18.81 -2.79
C ASN A 68 -3.82 17.30 -3.08
N SER A 69 -3.47 16.96 -4.33
CA SER A 69 -3.32 15.57 -4.78
C SER A 69 -2.26 14.79 -3.99
N ARG A 70 -1.10 15.43 -3.74
CA ARG A 70 0.02 14.83 -3.04
C ARG A 70 -0.31 14.56 -1.57
N ASP A 71 -1.04 15.45 -0.92
CA ASP A 71 -1.46 15.27 0.47
C ASP A 71 -2.47 14.12 0.62
N VAL A 72 -3.43 14.03 -0.29
CA VAL A 72 -4.36 12.89 -0.32
C VAL A 72 -3.63 11.58 -0.59
N ALA A 73 -2.70 11.55 -1.55
CA ALA A 73 -1.91 10.37 -1.85
C ALA A 73 -1.05 9.94 -0.65
N SER A 74 -0.39 10.89 0.01
CA SER A 74 0.41 10.65 1.21
C SER A 74 -0.47 10.08 2.34
N THR A 75 -1.66 10.64 2.55
CA THR A 75 -2.60 10.15 3.57
C THR A 75 -3.07 8.73 3.27
N VAL A 76 -3.28 8.37 2.00
CA VAL A 76 -3.65 7.00 1.60
C VAL A 76 -2.54 6.01 1.96
N LEU A 77 -1.29 6.29 1.58
CA LEU A 77 -0.16 5.39 1.85
C LEU A 77 0.07 5.21 3.36
N GLN A 78 0.00 6.30 4.13
CA GLN A 78 0.14 6.26 5.59
C GLN A 78 -1.02 5.51 6.26
N SER A 79 -2.25 5.63 5.73
CA SER A 79 -3.40 4.87 6.23
C SER A 79 -3.27 3.37 5.95
N MET A 80 -2.69 2.98 4.81
CA MET A 80 -2.39 1.56 4.51
C MET A 80 -1.36 1.02 5.51
N ASP A 81 -0.33 1.80 5.81
CA ASP A 81 0.73 1.42 6.75
C ASP A 81 0.19 1.22 8.17
N ILE A 82 -0.71 2.11 8.63
CA ILE A 82 -1.44 1.92 9.89
C ILE A 82 -2.23 0.62 9.89
N ILE A 83 -2.98 0.33 8.82
CA ILE A 83 -3.82 -0.88 8.71
C ILE A 83 -2.97 -2.13 8.82
N GLU A 84 -1.90 -2.23 8.03
CA GLU A 84 -1.01 -3.41 8.06
C GLU A 84 -0.28 -3.53 9.40
N GLY A 85 0.12 -2.38 9.96
CA GLY A 85 0.85 -2.30 11.21
C GLY A 85 0.11 -2.82 12.43
N VAL A 86 -1.22 -2.78 12.44
CA VAL A 86 -2.03 -3.15 13.61
C VAL A 86 -2.77 -4.48 13.46
N LYS A 87 -2.90 -5.01 12.24
CA LYS A 87 -3.84 -6.11 11.96
C LYS A 87 -3.30 -7.52 12.18
N TYR A 88 -1.99 -7.65 12.38
CA TYR A 88 -1.23 -8.90 12.30
C TYR A 88 -1.62 -9.99 13.32
N LYS A 89 -2.34 -9.66 14.41
CA LYS A 89 -2.80 -10.66 15.41
C LYS A 89 -4.17 -11.27 15.13
N PHE A 90 -5.00 -10.64 14.31
CA PHE A 90 -6.42 -11.02 14.18
C PHE A 90 -6.87 -11.24 12.74
N GLU A 91 -6.03 -10.94 11.75
CA GLU A 91 -6.33 -11.24 10.35
C GLU A 91 -5.82 -12.63 9.96
N PRO A 92 -6.56 -13.35 9.10
CA PRO A 92 -6.08 -14.53 8.41
C PRO A 92 -4.82 -14.27 7.57
N GLU A 93 -4.00 -15.30 7.37
CA GLU A 93 -2.72 -15.22 6.64
C GLU A 93 -2.89 -14.73 5.20
N GLU A 94 -3.99 -15.08 4.52
CA GLU A 94 -4.27 -14.64 3.15
C GLU A 94 -4.45 -13.12 3.03
N PHE A 95 -4.75 -12.44 4.14
CA PHE A 95 -4.86 -10.99 4.21
C PHE A 95 -3.57 -10.32 4.68
N LEU A 96 -2.56 -11.07 5.10
CA LEU A 96 -1.23 -10.55 5.40
C LEU A 96 -0.39 -10.48 4.11
N ALA A 97 0.78 -9.83 4.19
CA ALA A 97 1.75 -9.84 3.10
C ALA A 97 2.42 -11.23 3.03
N ASN A 98 2.37 -11.86 1.87
CA ASN A 98 2.87 -13.22 1.63
C ASN A 98 4.27 -13.25 0.99
N ILE A 99 4.85 -12.09 0.73
CA ILE A 99 6.23 -11.97 0.23
C ILE A 99 7.13 -11.38 1.29
N ASP A 100 8.34 -11.91 1.41
CA ASP A 100 9.35 -11.42 2.33
C ASP A 100 10.39 -10.52 1.63
N GLU A 101 11.36 -10.02 2.40
CA GLU A 101 12.42 -9.17 1.87
C GLU A 101 13.30 -9.90 0.84
N LYS A 102 13.54 -11.20 0.99
CA LYS A 102 14.35 -11.99 0.07
C LYS A 102 13.66 -12.12 -1.29
N GLU A 103 12.36 -12.37 -1.29
CA GLU A 103 11.55 -12.40 -2.51
C GLU A 103 11.50 -11.02 -3.18
N MET A 104 11.28 -9.94 -2.41
CA MET A 104 11.31 -8.58 -2.94
C MET A 104 12.66 -8.22 -3.59
N ARG A 105 13.79 -8.58 -2.94
CA ARG A 105 15.14 -8.42 -3.52
C ARG A 105 15.34 -9.26 -4.78
N SER A 106 14.77 -10.47 -4.84
CA SER A 106 14.83 -11.29 -6.05
C SER A 106 14.07 -10.66 -7.21
N ILE A 107 12.88 -10.10 -6.95
CA ILE A 107 12.09 -9.37 -7.95
C ILE A 107 12.86 -8.15 -8.45
N GLU A 108 13.43 -7.34 -7.54
CA GLU A 108 14.22 -6.16 -7.92
C GLU A 108 15.44 -6.54 -8.78
N ARG A 109 16.18 -7.58 -8.38
CA ARG A 109 17.34 -8.08 -9.14
C ARG A 109 16.93 -8.50 -10.55
N GLU A 110 15.87 -9.29 -10.68
CA GLU A 110 15.39 -9.74 -11.98
C GLU A 110 14.89 -8.57 -12.83
N ALA A 111 14.18 -7.61 -12.22
CA ALA A 111 13.72 -6.40 -12.88
C ALA A 111 14.90 -5.63 -13.49
N ARG A 112 16.00 -5.53 -12.74
CA ARG A 112 17.23 -4.85 -13.15
C ARG A 112 17.98 -5.61 -14.23
N GLU A 113 18.20 -6.91 -14.06
CA GLU A 113 18.95 -7.74 -15.00
C GLU A 113 18.27 -7.83 -16.37
N LYS A 114 16.93 -7.94 -16.38
CA LYS A 114 16.14 -8.08 -17.61
C LYS A 114 15.55 -6.76 -18.12
N SER A 115 15.80 -5.66 -17.42
CA SER A 115 15.19 -4.34 -17.71
C SER A 115 13.66 -4.40 -17.81
N LEU A 116 13.03 -5.19 -16.93
CA LEU A 116 11.59 -5.39 -16.90
C LEU A 116 10.92 -4.44 -15.89
N PRO A 117 9.70 -3.96 -16.19
CA PRO A 117 8.89 -3.22 -15.23
C PRO A 117 8.37 -4.17 -14.14
N VAL A 118 8.18 -3.61 -12.94
CA VAL A 118 7.40 -4.25 -11.87
C VAL A 118 5.96 -3.79 -11.98
N ASN A 119 5.05 -4.73 -12.21
CA ASN A 119 3.62 -4.46 -12.36
C ASN A 119 2.89 -4.80 -11.05
N LEU A 120 2.24 -3.81 -10.44
CA LEU A 120 1.33 -3.96 -9.31
C LEU A 120 -0.08 -4.22 -9.85
N LEU A 121 -0.52 -5.47 -9.78
CA LEU A 121 -1.79 -5.92 -10.34
C LEU A 121 -2.89 -5.88 -9.28
N LEU A 122 -3.76 -4.87 -9.36
CA LEU A 122 -4.82 -4.61 -8.39
C LEU A 122 -6.14 -5.24 -8.86
N MET A 123 -6.45 -6.43 -8.35
CA MET A 123 -7.65 -7.20 -8.69
C MET A 123 -7.83 -7.42 -10.21
N THR A 124 -6.73 -7.62 -10.93
CA THR A 124 -6.77 -7.88 -12.38
C THR A 124 -7.17 -9.30 -12.71
N LYS A 125 -7.68 -9.51 -13.93
CA LYS A 125 -7.97 -10.84 -14.47
C LYS A 125 -6.77 -11.43 -15.20
N THR A 126 -5.95 -10.57 -15.79
CA THR A 126 -4.80 -10.94 -16.62
C THR A 126 -3.50 -10.41 -16.04
N ALA A 127 -2.39 -11.00 -16.48
CA ALA A 127 -1.04 -10.60 -16.16
C ALA A 127 -0.35 -10.07 -17.43
N PRO A 128 0.02 -8.78 -17.48
CA PRO A 128 0.77 -8.22 -18.60
C PRO A 128 2.24 -8.69 -18.58
N GLU A 129 2.99 -8.35 -19.63
CA GLU A 129 4.44 -8.59 -19.65
C GLU A 129 5.17 -7.77 -18.57
N GLY A 130 6.11 -8.41 -17.86
CA GLY A 130 6.88 -7.84 -16.77
C GLY A 130 6.86 -8.71 -15.51
N LEU A 131 7.36 -8.17 -14.40
CA LEU A 131 7.34 -8.86 -13.11
C LEU A 131 6.07 -8.48 -12.35
N ASN A 132 5.16 -9.44 -12.26
CA ASN A 132 3.80 -9.19 -11.81
C ASN A 132 3.61 -9.53 -10.32
N ILE A 133 3.35 -8.51 -9.51
CA ILE A 133 2.96 -8.64 -8.11
C ILE A 133 1.44 -8.48 -8.01
N PHE A 134 0.75 -9.55 -7.65
CA PHE A 134 -0.71 -9.62 -7.65
C PHE A 134 -1.33 -9.41 -6.27
N ILE A 135 -2.41 -8.63 -6.27
CA ILE A 135 -3.25 -8.33 -5.12
C ILE A 135 -4.70 -8.67 -5.47
N GLY A 136 -5.29 -9.64 -4.77
CA GLY A 136 -6.70 -9.99 -4.91
C GLY A 136 -7.02 -11.46 -4.68
N TYR A 137 -8.24 -11.87 -5.00
CA TYR A 137 -8.72 -13.22 -4.67
C TYR A 137 -8.40 -14.29 -5.73
N LYS A 138 -8.49 -13.94 -7.03
CA LYS A 138 -8.33 -14.88 -8.15
C LYS A 138 -7.03 -14.57 -8.88
N ARG A 139 -5.95 -15.17 -8.42
CA ARG A 139 -4.59 -14.92 -8.91
C ARG A 139 -4.42 -15.38 -10.37
N PRO A 140 -4.01 -14.49 -11.31
CA PRO A 140 -3.58 -14.88 -12.64
C PRO A 140 -2.34 -15.77 -12.59
N GLU A 141 -2.22 -16.71 -13.52
CA GLU A 141 -1.03 -17.57 -13.64
C GLU A 141 0.25 -16.74 -13.86
N GLY A 142 1.38 -17.23 -13.36
CA GLY A 142 2.67 -16.57 -13.54
C GLY A 142 2.87 -15.27 -12.75
N THR A 143 2.06 -15.03 -11.71
CA THR A 143 2.19 -13.84 -10.84
C THR A 143 2.70 -14.20 -9.44
N THR A 144 3.47 -13.29 -8.84
CA THR A 144 3.84 -13.35 -7.42
C THR A 144 2.67 -12.87 -6.57
N PHE A 145 2.20 -13.68 -5.64
CA PHE A 145 1.07 -13.33 -4.79
C PHE A 145 1.51 -12.46 -3.60
N LEU A 146 1.05 -11.22 -3.52
CA LEU A 146 1.29 -10.38 -2.35
C LEU A 146 0.24 -10.65 -1.26
N SER A 147 -1.05 -10.52 -1.58
CA SER A 147 -2.15 -10.71 -0.62
C SER A 147 -3.51 -10.65 -1.31
N ALA A 148 -4.57 -11.07 -0.62
CA ALA A 148 -5.93 -10.83 -1.07
C ALA A 148 -6.45 -9.40 -0.81
N VAL A 149 -5.76 -8.57 -0.02
CA VAL A 149 -6.19 -7.19 0.28
C VAL A 149 -5.15 -6.14 -0.15
N PRO A 150 -5.58 -4.98 -0.69
CA PRO A 150 -4.67 -4.01 -1.31
C PRO A 150 -3.87 -3.16 -0.34
N THR A 151 -4.23 -3.11 0.94
CA THR A 151 -3.46 -2.37 1.95
C THR A 151 -2.06 -2.97 2.18
N THR A 152 -1.88 -4.26 1.90
CA THR A 152 -0.57 -4.96 1.98
C THR A 152 0.48 -4.40 1.03
N LEU A 153 0.08 -3.61 0.02
CA LEU A 153 1.02 -2.86 -0.80
C LEU A 153 1.92 -1.93 0.02
N SER A 154 1.54 -1.53 1.23
CA SER A 154 2.44 -0.75 2.10
C SER A 154 3.77 -1.47 2.35
N HIS A 155 3.75 -2.81 2.43
CA HIS A 155 4.94 -3.63 2.61
C HIS A 155 5.90 -3.50 1.42
N PHE A 156 5.37 -3.66 0.20
CA PHE A 156 6.13 -3.47 -1.04
C PHE A 156 6.61 -2.02 -1.20
N LEU A 157 5.75 -1.05 -0.91
CA LEU A 157 6.09 0.37 -1.08
C LEU A 157 7.22 0.81 -0.16
N ASN A 158 7.25 0.31 1.08
CA ASN A 158 8.39 0.55 1.97
C ASN A 158 9.68 0.04 1.33
N PHE A 159 9.69 -1.19 0.80
CA PHE A 159 10.85 -1.73 0.09
C PHE A 159 11.21 -0.87 -1.13
N ALA A 160 10.24 -0.55 -1.98
CA ALA A 160 10.45 0.19 -3.22
C ALA A 160 11.02 1.59 -2.99
N PHE A 161 10.55 2.32 -1.97
CA PHE A 161 11.08 3.65 -1.65
C PHE A 161 12.48 3.65 -1.03
N ASN A 162 12.96 2.51 -0.54
CA ASN A 162 14.32 2.33 -0.04
C ASN A 162 15.25 1.69 -1.10
N SER A 163 14.75 1.46 -2.32
CA SER A 163 15.53 0.95 -3.45
C SER A 163 15.95 2.09 -4.37
N ASP A 164 17.25 2.17 -4.66
CA ASP A 164 17.83 3.10 -5.63
C ASP A 164 17.44 2.77 -7.10
N TYR A 165 16.95 1.55 -7.34
CA TYR A 165 16.48 1.12 -8.66
C TYR A 165 14.99 1.44 -8.88
N LEU A 166 14.16 1.13 -7.88
CA LEU A 166 12.71 1.29 -7.94
C LEU A 166 12.25 2.69 -7.52
N SER A 167 13.13 3.52 -6.97
CA SER A 167 12.76 4.89 -6.59
C SER A 167 13.93 5.89 -6.65
N GLN A 168 13.58 7.17 -6.65
CA GLN A 168 14.50 8.28 -6.35
C GLN A 168 13.70 9.41 -5.71
N ASN A 169 14.15 9.93 -4.57
CA ASN A 169 13.49 11.05 -3.86
C ASN A 169 11.97 10.82 -3.65
N LEU A 170 11.57 9.62 -3.20
CA LEU A 170 10.16 9.22 -3.02
C LEU A 170 9.32 9.27 -4.31
N LYS A 171 9.97 9.19 -5.47
CA LYS A 171 9.33 8.98 -6.77
C LYS A 171 9.65 7.57 -7.26
N LEU A 172 8.61 6.75 -7.39
CA LEU A 172 8.67 5.41 -7.94
C LEU A 172 9.13 5.45 -9.40
N LYS A 173 9.91 4.45 -9.80
CA LYS A 173 10.48 4.24 -11.13
C LYS A 173 10.29 2.79 -11.53
N ASN A 174 10.13 2.55 -12.83
CA ASN A 174 9.96 1.20 -13.40
C ASN A 174 8.82 0.41 -12.75
N ILE A 175 7.83 1.10 -12.16
CA ILE A 175 6.66 0.52 -11.54
C ILE A 175 5.43 0.95 -12.33
N ARG A 176 4.60 -0.03 -12.68
CA ARG A 176 3.29 0.18 -13.28
C ARG A 176 2.22 -0.29 -12.30
N SER A 177 1.11 0.41 -12.20
CA SER A 177 -0.07 -0.07 -11.49
C SER A 177 -1.15 -0.41 -12.51
N PHE A 178 -1.72 -1.60 -12.41
CA PHE A 178 -2.84 -2.05 -13.23
C PHE A 178 -4.08 -2.18 -12.35
N LEU A 179 -5.14 -1.46 -12.69
CA LEU A 179 -6.41 -1.49 -11.97
C LEU A 179 -7.43 -2.37 -12.70
N GLY A 180 -7.73 -3.55 -12.16
CA GLY A 180 -8.70 -4.49 -12.73
C GLY A 180 -10.13 -4.28 -12.23
N HIS A 181 -10.30 -4.12 -10.92
CA HIS A 181 -11.62 -3.87 -10.33
C HIS A 181 -11.67 -2.51 -9.63
N ARG A 182 -12.66 -1.68 -10.02
CA ARG A 182 -12.81 -0.31 -9.52
C ARG A 182 -13.64 -0.26 -8.25
N THR A 183 -12.98 -0.44 -7.10
CA THR A 183 -13.57 -0.09 -5.79
C THR A 183 -13.09 1.28 -5.34
N LEU A 184 -13.81 1.92 -4.41
CA LEU A 184 -13.41 3.22 -3.86
C LEU A 184 -12.00 3.19 -3.26
N ILE A 185 -11.65 2.14 -2.51
CA ILE A 185 -10.32 2.01 -1.90
C ILE A 185 -9.26 1.78 -2.98
N LEU A 186 -9.52 0.90 -3.94
CA LEU A 186 -8.57 0.62 -5.02
C LEU A 186 -8.32 1.85 -5.90
N ASN A 187 -9.35 2.64 -6.20
CA ASN A 187 -9.19 3.88 -6.95
C ASN A 187 -8.28 4.87 -6.19
N ALA A 188 -8.46 5.02 -4.88
CA ALA A 188 -7.61 5.88 -4.06
C ALA A 188 -6.16 5.39 -4.00
N ILE A 189 -5.94 4.08 -3.82
CA ILE A 189 -4.60 3.48 -3.83
C ILE A 189 -3.94 3.65 -5.19
N HIS A 190 -4.63 3.30 -6.28
CA HIS A 190 -4.13 3.41 -7.65
C HIS A 190 -3.75 4.87 -8.00
N PHE A 191 -4.63 5.82 -7.68
CA PHE A 191 -4.32 7.25 -7.80
C PHE A 191 -3.06 7.64 -7.01
N SER A 192 -2.94 7.18 -5.77
CA SER A 192 -1.81 7.50 -4.89
C SER A 192 -0.49 6.97 -5.45
N LEU A 193 -0.49 5.76 -6.03
CA LEU A 193 0.68 5.22 -6.73
C LEU A 193 1.13 6.14 -7.88
N GLY A 194 0.18 6.71 -8.62
CA GLY A 194 0.45 7.65 -9.72
C GLY A 194 1.03 8.98 -9.24
N GLU A 195 0.50 9.55 -8.17
CA GLU A 195 1.05 10.75 -7.52
C GLU A 195 2.48 10.53 -7.00
N PHE A 196 2.85 9.28 -6.71
CA PHE A 196 4.21 8.87 -6.35
C PHE A 196 5.04 8.37 -7.54
N GLY A 197 4.56 8.50 -8.79
CA GLY A 197 5.36 8.29 -9.99
C GLY A 197 5.18 6.95 -10.70
N ALA A 198 4.30 6.06 -10.21
CA ALA A 198 3.97 4.84 -10.94
C ALA A 198 3.19 5.17 -12.23
N GLU A 199 3.43 4.40 -13.28
CA GLU A 199 2.63 4.49 -14.51
C GLU A 199 1.27 3.81 -14.28
N LEU A 200 0.17 4.54 -14.49
CA LEU A 200 -1.18 4.03 -14.26
C LEU A 200 -1.78 3.41 -15.53
N ARG A 201 -2.36 2.21 -15.39
CA ARG A 201 -3.03 1.45 -16.44
C ARG A 201 -4.36 0.93 -15.89
N ASP A 202 -5.42 1.04 -16.67
CA ASP A 202 -6.69 0.36 -16.41
C ASP A 202 -6.75 -0.94 -17.23
N GLU A 203 -7.25 -2.02 -16.62
CA GLU A 203 -7.58 -3.23 -17.39
C GLU A 203 -8.88 -2.96 -18.18
N THR A 204 -8.76 -2.96 -19.51
CA THR A 204 -9.89 -2.83 -20.46
C THR A 204 -10.66 -4.13 -20.59
#